data_AF-A0A9D6V5U9-F1
#
_entry.id   AF-A0A9D6V5U9-F1
#
_cell.length_a   1.000
_cell.length_b   1.000
_cell.length_c   1.000
_cell.angle_alpha   90.00
_cell.angle_beta   90.00
_cell.angle_gamma   90.00
#
_symmetry.space_group_name_H-M   'P 1'
#
loop_
_entity.id
_entity.type
_entity.pdbx_description
1 polymer ?
#
loop_
_entity_poly.entity_id
_entity_poly.type
_entity_poly.pdbx_seq_one_letter_code
_entity_poly.pdbx_strand_id
1 'polypeptide(L)'
;MKEQRIQLLVALVGLAAASFIFHYKMHPPEQFLSHFWASLFSAMDVILVTILFLSRSTAIWGLLLNSFLSFLGIIMMTDLAIVSSLEGWIKVSLFRQPIAWLMESTFPDILIVIADFTIGLTLYRIT
;
A
#
# COMPACT_ATOMS: atom_id res chain seq x y z
N MET A 1 10.15 -12.66 -21.22
CA MET A 1 9.03 -11.75 -20.84
C MET A 1 7.89 -12.44 -20.09
N LYS A 2 7.37 -13.60 -20.53
CA LYS A 2 6.25 -14.28 -19.83
C LYS A 2 6.57 -14.62 -18.37
N GLU A 3 7.75 -15.15 -18.09
CA GLU A 3 8.20 -15.48 -16.73
C GLU A 3 8.33 -14.23 -15.84
N GLN A 4 8.97 -13.17 -16.34
CA GLN A 4 9.09 -11.88 -15.63
C GLN A 4 7.72 -11.29 -15.29
N ARG A 5 6.76 -11.37 -16.23
CA ARG A 5 5.38 -10.92 -15.98
C ARG A 5 4.72 -11.70 -14.86
N ILE A 6 4.89 -13.02 -14.82
CA ILE A 6 4.34 -13.86 -13.74
C ILE A 6 5.02 -13.51 -12.41
N GLN A 7 6.34 -13.36 -12.38
CA GLN A 7 7.07 -12.96 -11.17
C GLN A 7 6.59 -11.61 -10.61
N LEU A 8 6.40 -10.61 -11.48
CA LEU A 8 5.89 -9.31 -11.08
C LEU A 8 4.43 -9.37 -10.62
N LEU A 9 3.58 -10.17 -11.26
CA LEU A 9 2.21 -10.41 -10.80
C LEU A 9 2.19 -11.05 -9.40
N VAL A 10 3.02 -12.07 -9.18
CA VAL A 10 3.13 -12.72 -7.86
C VAL A 10 3.63 -11.73 -6.81
N ALA A 11 4.62 -10.90 -7.15
CA ALA A 11 5.13 -9.89 -6.24
C ALA A 11 4.10 -8.80 -5.92
N LEU A 12 3.35 -8.32 -6.92
CA LEU A 12 2.25 -7.37 -6.75
C LEU A 12 1.17 -7.94 -5.81
N VAL A 13 0.68 -9.16 -6.08
CA VAL A 13 -0.30 -9.83 -5.23
C VAL A 13 0.24 -10.03 -3.81
N GLY A 14 1.51 -10.39 -3.68
CA GLY A 14 2.16 -10.59 -2.39
C GLY A 14 2.21 -9.32 -1.54
N LEU A 15 2.58 -8.18 -2.15
CA LEU A 15 2.63 -6.88 -1.47
C LEU A 15 1.22 -6.38 -1.12
N ALA A 16 0.27 -6.44 -2.06
CA ALA A 16 -1.12 -6.06 -1.82
C ALA A 16 -1.77 -6.92 -0.72
N ALA A 17 -1.51 -8.24 -0.72
CA ALA A 17 -2.00 -9.13 0.33
C ALA A 17 -1.35 -8.84 1.70
N ALA A 18 -0.05 -8.55 1.74
CA ALA A 18 0.62 -8.14 2.97
C ALA A 18 0.02 -6.84 3.53
N SER A 19 -0.19 -5.84 2.66
CA SER A 19 -0.84 -4.57 3.01
C SER A 19 -2.26 -4.79 3.55
N PHE A 20 -3.06 -5.64 2.90
CA PHE A 20 -4.40 -6.00 3.37
C PHE A 20 -4.40 -6.68 4.74
N ILE A 21 -3.47 -7.62 4.97
CA ILE A 21 -3.34 -8.29 6.27
C ILE A 21 -2.90 -7.31 7.36
N PHE A 22 -2.00 -6.38 7.07
CA PHE A 22 -1.60 -5.34 8.02
C PHE A 22 -2.78 -4.44 8.39
N HIS A 23 -3.56 -4.00 7.40
CA HIS A 23 -4.78 -3.23 7.67
C HIS A 23 -5.79 -4.01 8.49
N TYR A 24 -6.01 -5.29 8.20
CA TYR A 24 -6.90 -6.14 8.99
C TYR A 24 -6.45 -6.27 10.45
N LYS A 25 -5.13 -6.35 10.69
CA LYS A 25 -4.57 -6.41 12.04
C LYS A 25 -4.69 -5.08 12.80
N MET A 26 -4.47 -3.95 12.12
CA MET A 26 -4.54 -2.62 12.72
C MET A 26 -5.98 -2.15 12.92
N HIS A 27 -6.89 -2.58 12.05
CA HIS A 27 -8.30 -2.21 12.04
C HIS A 27 -9.17 -3.47 12.00
N PRO A 28 -9.43 -4.10 13.17
CA PRO A 28 -10.24 -5.30 13.21
C PRO A 28 -11.64 -5.06 12.62
N PRO A 29 -12.27 -6.07 11.98
CA PRO A 29 -13.54 -5.92 11.26
C PRO A 29 -14.70 -5.41 12.09
N GLU A 30 -14.62 -5.59 13.40
CA GLU A 30 -15.59 -5.07 14.37
C GLU A 30 -15.67 -3.54 14.33
N GLN A 31 -14.62 -2.87 13.85
CA GLN A 31 -14.50 -1.42 13.68
C GLN A 31 -14.52 -1.00 12.20
N PHE A 32 -15.05 -1.86 11.32
CA PHE A 32 -15.00 -1.66 9.87
C PHE A 32 -15.57 -0.32 9.41
N LEU A 33 -16.65 0.19 10.02
CA LEU A 33 -17.22 1.49 9.65
C LEU A 33 -16.29 2.66 9.96
N SER A 34 -15.52 2.58 11.04
CA SER A 34 -14.54 3.60 11.44
C SER A 34 -13.30 3.60 10.55
N HIS A 35 -13.00 2.47 9.92
CA HIS A 35 -11.81 2.28 9.06
C HIS A 35 -12.20 1.82 7.66
N PHE A 36 -13.39 2.24 7.20
CA PHE A 36 -14.01 1.76 5.98
C PHE A 36 -13.10 1.98 4.77
N TRP A 37 -12.56 3.19 4.65
CA TRP A 37 -11.69 3.56 3.53
C TRP A 37 -10.40 2.75 3.49
N ALA A 38 -9.75 2.55 4.63
CA ALA A 38 -8.51 1.79 4.71
C ALA A 38 -8.72 0.32 4.34
N SER A 39 -9.84 -0.27 4.79
CA SER A 39 -10.23 -1.65 4.47
C SER A 39 -10.65 -1.80 3.01
N LEU A 40 -11.44 -0.86 2.50
CA LEU A 40 -11.91 -0.88 1.11
C LEU A 40 -10.75 -0.73 0.14
N PHE A 41 -9.85 0.23 0.36
CA PHE A 41 -8.73 0.50 -0.55
C PHE A 41 -7.73 -0.65 -0.58
N SER A 42 -7.39 -1.23 0.58
CA SER A 42 -6.53 -2.41 0.61
C SER A 42 -7.18 -3.64 -0.04
N ALA A 43 -8.49 -3.83 0.10
CA ALA A 43 -9.23 -4.89 -0.60
C ALA A 43 -9.30 -4.66 -2.11
N MET A 44 -9.51 -3.42 -2.55
CA MET A 44 -9.50 -3.05 -3.97
C MET A 44 -8.12 -3.29 -4.59
N ASP A 45 -7.05 -3.00 -3.85
CA ASP A 45 -5.69 -3.25 -4.31
C ASP A 45 -5.45 -4.75 -4.55
N VAL A 46 -5.69 -5.60 -3.54
CA VAL A 46 -5.40 -7.03 -3.69
C VAL A 46 -6.29 -7.72 -4.74
N ILE A 47 -7.55 -7.30 -4.88
CA ILE A 47 -8.52 -7.94 -5.80
C ILE A 47 -8.54 -7.25 -7.16
N LEU A 48 -8.95 -5.98 -7.21
CA LEU A 48 -9.27 -5.30 -8.47
C LEU A 48 -8.01 -4.99 -9.27
N VAL A 49 -6.96 -4.46 -8.63
CA VAL A 49 -5.70 -4.14 -9.33
C VAL A 49 -5.11 -5.41 -9.93
N THR A 50 -5.06 -6.50 -9.15
CA THR A 50 -4.61 -7.82 -9.64
C THR A 50 -5.39 -8.26 -10.88
N ILE A 51 -6.73 -8.24 -10.83
CA ILE A 51 -7.58 -8.65 -11.95
C ILE A 51 -7.29 -7.80 -13.19
N LEU A 52 -7.16 -6.48 -13.03
CA LEU A 52 -6.91 -5.57 -14.14
C LEU A 52 -5.55 -5.82 -14.81
N PHE A 53 -4.54 -6.28 -14.06
CA PHE A 53 -3.25 -6.66 -14.62
C PHE A 53 -3.21 -8.05 -15.27
N LEU A 54 -4.26 -8.89 -15.13
CA LEU A 54 -4.33 -10.20 -15.76
C LEU A 54 -4.43 -10.14 -17.29
N SER A 55 -4.97 -9.05 -17.85
CA SER A 55 -5.08 -8.82 -19.30
C SER A 55 -4.34 -7.56 -19.76
N ARG A 56 -3.79 -7.62 -20.99
CA ARG A 56 -3.16 -6.45 -21.64
C ARG A 56 -4.13 -5.30 -21.86
N SER A 57 -5.37 -5.62 -22.24
CA SER A 57 -6.41 -4.62 -22.54
C SER A 57 -6.80 -3.78 -21.32
N THR A 58 -6.61 -4.32 -20.11
CA THR A 58 -7.01 -3.69 -18.85
C THR A 58 -5.81 -3.17 -18.04
N ALA A 59 -4.58 -3.43 -18.47
CA ALA A 59 -3.38 -3.10 -17.72
C ALA A 59 -3.23 -1.59 -17.45
N ILE A 60 -3.68 -0.72 -18.36
CA ILE A 60 -3.69 0.73 -18.13
C ILE A 60 -4.61 1.12 -16.98
N TRP A 61 -5.78 0.47 -16.85
CA TRP A 61 -6.71 0.71 -15.75
C TRP A 61 -6.15 0.16 -14.44
N GLY A 62 -5.44 -0.98 -14.50
CA GLY A 62 -4.69 -1.52 -13.36
C GLY A 62 -3.64 -0.54 -12.86
N LEU A 63 -2.86 0.06 -13.77
CA LEU A 63 -1.87 1.07 -13.42
C LEU A 63 -2.51 2.33 -12.84
N LEU A 64 -3.59 2.83 -13.44
CA LEU A 64 -4.28 4.03 -12.95
C LEU A 64 -4.84 3.82 -11.55
N LEU A 65 -5.50 2.67 -11.31
CA LEU A 65 -6.04 2.34 -9.99
C LEU A 65 -4.94 2.14 -8.97
N ASN A 66 -3.89 1.36 -9.30
CA ASN A 66 -2.74 1.18 -8.41
C ASN A 66 -2.10 2.53 -8.05
N SER A 67 -1.85 3.38 -9.04
CA SER A 67 -1.28 4.72 -8.81
C SER A 67 -2.16 5.55 -7.87
N PHE A 68 -3.47 5.55 -8.11
CA PHE A 68 -4.43 6.27 -7.27
C PHE A 68 -4.39 5.78 -5.82
N LEU A 69 -4.50 4.47 -5.61
CA LEU A 69 -4.47 3.87 -4.27
C LEU A 69 -3.13 4.13 -3.58
N SER A 70 -2.03 4.03 -4.32
CA SER A 70 -0.68 4.24 -3.79
C SER A 70 -0.46 5.67 -3.33
N PHE A 71 -0.74 6.66 -4.18
CA PHE A 71 -0.58 8.07 -3.79
C PHE A 71 -1.53 8.47 -2.67
N LEU A 72 -2.78 8.00 -2.71
CA LEU A 72 -3.73 8.27 -1.64
C LEU A 72 -3.28 7.66 -0.31
N GLY A 73 -2.82 6.40 -0.32
CA GLY A 73 -2.27 5.72 0.85
C GLY A 73 -1.06 6.45 1.42
N ILE A 74 -0.12 6.87 0.57
CA ILE A 74 1.05 7.65 1.00
C ILE A 74 0.64 8.95 1.69
N ILE A 75 -0.31 9.69 1.11
CA ILE A 75 -0.81 10.95 1.70
C ILE A 75 -1.44 10.69 3.07
N MET A 76 -2.37 9.73 3.15
CA MET A 76 -3.09 9.40 4.39
C MET A 76 -2.14 8.89 5.49
N MET A 77 -1.20 8.03 5.14
CA MET A 77 -0.22 7.50 6.10
C MET A 77 0.77 8.56 6.55
N THR A 78 1.18 9.47 5.67
CA THR A 78 2.05 10.59 6.03
C THR A 78 1.35 11.54 7.00
N ASP A 79 0.09 11.89 6.71
CA ASP A 79 -0.74 12.70 7.62
C ASP A 79 -0.87 12.02 9.00
N LEU A 80 -1.19 10.72 9.02
CA LEU A 80 -1.28 9.93 10.25
C LEU A 80 0.05 9.93 11.03
N ALA A 81 1.20 9.79 10.37
CA ALA A 81 2.51 9.83 11.04
C ALA A 81 2.78 11.20 11.70
N ILE A 82 2.39 12.28 11.03
CA ILE A 82 2.53 13.65 11.56
C ILE A 82 1.62 13.83 12.77
N VAL A 83 0.32 13.53 12.63
CA VAL A 83 -0.66 13.66 13.73
C VAL A 83 -0.27 12.79 14.91
N SER A 84 0.09 11.52 14.67
CA SER A 84 0.53 10.59 15.72
C SER A 84 1.78 11.07 16.46
N SER A 85 2.66 11.82 15.80
CA SER A 85 3.82 12.43 16.44
C SER A 85 3.45 13.64 17.30
N LEU A 86 2.52 14.48 16.84
CA LEU A 86 2.06 15.67 17.55
C LEU A 86 1.19 15.32 18.77
N GLU A 87 0.36 14.30 18.64
CA GLU A 87 -0.48 13.77 19.73
C GLU A 87 0.28 12.87 20.70
N GLY A 88 1.55 12.59 20.41
CA GLY A 88 2.44 11.81 21.26
C GLY A 88 2.11 10.32 21.29
N TRP A 89 1.47 9.77 20.25
CA TRP A 89 1.29 8.33 20.07
C TRP A 89 2.62 7.65 19.76
N ILE A 90 3.43 8.26 18.88
CA ILE A 90 4.83 7.88 18.66
C ILE A 90 5.66 8.45 19.82
N LYS A 91 6.38 7.57 20.55
CA LYS A 91 7.06 7.94 21.80
C LYS A 91 8.50 8.39 21.60
N VAL A 92 9.04 8.19 20.41
CA VAL A 92 10.38 8.58 20.01
C VAL A 92 10.37 9.91 19.26
N SER A 93 11.49 10.62 19.28
CA SER A 93 11.63 11.92 18.60
C SER A 93 12.34 11.77 17.27
N LEU A 94 11.79 12.31 16.19
CA LEU A 94 12.42 12.34 14.87
C LEU A 94 13.83 12.97 14.91
N PHE A 95 14.03 14.03 15.69
CA PHE A 95 15.31 14.74 15.75
C PHE A 95 16.35 14.06 16.65
N ARG A 96 15.92 13.27 17.65
CA ARG A 96 16.85 12.58 18.57
C ARG A 96 17.11 11.12 18.17
N GLN A 97 16.11 10.44 17.65
CA GLN A 97 16.12 9.02 17.31
C GLN A 97 15.41 8.78 15.97
N PRO A 98 15.94 9.31 14.85
CA PRO A 98 15.26 9.30 13.57
C PRO A 98 14.92 7.89 13.07
N ILE A 99 15.83 6.93 13.25
CA ILE A 99 15.62 5.55 12.80
C ILE A 99 14.48 4.89 13.59
N ALA A 100 14.45 5.06 14.92
CA ALA A 100 13.37 4.52 15.73
C ALA A 100 12.03 5.18 15.38
N TRP A 101 12.03 6.50 15.13
CA TRP A 101 10.83 7.21 14.69
C TRP A 101 10.31 6.69 13.36
N LEU A 102 11.20 6.46 12.39
CA LEU A 102 10.81 5.88 11.10
C LEU A 102 10.20 4.48 11.30
N MET A 103 10.76 3.66 12.20
CA MET A 103 10.25 2.31 12.47
C MET A 103 8.93 2.28 13.24
N GLU A 104 8.67 3.26 14.11
CA GLU A 104 7.40 3.39 14.85
C GLU A 104 6.30 4.12 14.06
N SER A 105 6.67 4.92 13.06
CA SER A 105 5.72 5.59 12.17
C SER A 105 5.15 4.65 11.09
N THR A 106 4.24 5.15 10.27
CA THR A 106 3.71 4.45 9.08
C THR A 106 4.68 4.42 7.90
N PHE A 107 5.93 4.85 8.09
CA PHE A 107 6.94 4.85 7.03
C PHE A 107 7.23 3.46 6.43
N PRO A 108 7.30 2.35 7.21
CA PRO A 108 7.46 1.02 6.64
C PRO A 108 6.31 0.64 5.71
N ASP A 109 5.07 1.00 6.07
CA ASP A 109 3.89 0.78 5.23
C ASP A 109 3.95 1.59 3.94
N ILE A 110 4.43 2.84 4.01
CA ILE A 110 4.69 3.69 2.83
C ILE A 110 5.70 3.01 1.89
N LEU A 111 6.76 2.39 2.41
CA LEU A 111 7.74 1.67 1.58
C LEU A 111 7.12 0.47 0.85
N ILE A 112 6.20 -0.25 1.50
CA ILE A 112 5.44 -1.36 0.88
C ILE A 112 4.61 -0.81 -0.29
N VAL A 113 3.89 0.29 -0.08
CA VAL A 113 3.07 0.92 -1.13
C VAL A 113 3.91 1.43 -2.31
N ILE A 114 5.08 2.04 -2.03
CA ILE A 114 6.01 2.47 -3.09
C ILE A 114 6.51 1.26 -3.90
N ALA A 115 6.84 0.16 -3.22
CA ALA A 115 7.26 -1.06 -3.89
C ALA A 115 6.14 -1.63 -4.77
N ASP A 116 4.91 -1.68 -4.27
CA ASP A 116 3.74 -2.16 -5.01
C ASP A 116 3.51 -1.33 -6.29
N PHE A 117 3.46 0.00 -6.16
CA PHE A 117 3.34 0.91 -7.29
C PHE A 117 4.44 0.70 -8.34
N THR A 118 5.69 0.57 -7.89
CA THR A 118 6.83 0.40 -8.80
C THR A 118 6.73 -0.92 -9.58
N ILE A 119 6.24 -1.97 -8.94
CA ILE A 119 5.95 -3.26 -9.58
C ILE A 119 4.80 -3.11 -10.57
N GLY A 120 3.70 -2.45 -10.19
CA GLY A 120 2.57 -2.17 -11.08
C GLY A 120 2.99 -1.37 -12.33
N LEU A 121 3.82 -0.34 -12.17
CA LEU A 121 4.38 0.44 -13.26
C LEU A 121 5.26 -0.43 -14.19
N THR A 122 6.12 -1.25 -13.61
CA THR A 122 6.99 -2.15 -14.37
C THR A 122 6.16 -3.20 -15.11
N LEU A 123 5.16 -3.77 -14.46
CA LEU A 123 4.25 -4.75 -15.02
C LEU A 123 3.48 -4.17 -16.21
N TYR A 124 2.98 -2.94 -16.10
CA TYR A 124 2.36 -2.23 -17.24
C TYR A 124 3.32 -2.06 -18.42
N ARG A 125 4.57 -1.62 -18.17
CA ARG A 125 5.56 -1.38 -19.23
C ARG A 125 5.93 -2.62 -20.04
N ILE A 126 5.85 -3.80 -19.43
CA ILE A 126 6.22 -5.07 -20.08
C ILE A 126 5.02 -5.89 -20.56
N THR A 127 3.81 -5.45 -20.22
CA THR A 127 2.55 -6.12 -20.58
C THR A 127 2.15 -5.71 -21.97
#